data_AF-A0A6S7BQS4-F1
#
_entry.id   AF-A0A6S7BQS4-F1
#
_cell.length_a   1.000
_cell.length_b   1.000
_cell.length_c   1.000
_cell.angle_alpha   90.00
_cell.angle_beta   90.00
_cell.angle_gamma   90.00
#
_symmetry.space_group_name_H-M   'P 1'
#
loop_
_entity.id
_entity.type
_entity.pdbx_description
1 polymer ?
#
loop_
_entity_poly.entity_id
_entity_poly.type
_entity_poly.pdbx_seq_one_letter_code
_entity_poly.pdbx_strand_id
1 'polypeptide(L)'
;MCGRGLFAVLGLAFAAASAAAAPSGETAEWGRAIFHGETALTAHLRGDTRPLPEFALRCANCHTQSSGATAFAPSLSAAYLLEPIPRRGGPPTRYDREAFCKVLATSIDPAAVMLANSMPQYVLSDDECTALWAYFLTR
;
A
#
# COMPACT_ATOMS: atom_id res chain seq x y z
N MET A 1 -69.19 -27.21 -3.97
CA MET A 1 -69.00 -26.31 -5.13
C MET A 1 -68.66 -24.93 -4.56
N CYS A 2 -67.39 -24.55 -4.54
CA CYS A 2 -66.78 -23.49 -5.39
C CYS A 2 -67.37 -22.08 -5.11
N GLY A 3 -66.65 -21.03 -4.68
CA GLY A 3 -65.22 -20.89 -4.44
C GLY A 3 -64.79 -19.43 -4.15
N ARG A 4 -63.47 -19.26 -4.01
CA ARG A 4 -62.62 -18.09 -4.31
C ARG A 4 -62.68 -16.90 -3.34
N GLY A 5 -61.90 -17.00 -2.26
CA GLY A 5 -61.34 -15.83 -1.58
C GLY A 5 -60.12 -15.31 -2.34
N LEU A 6 -60.15 -14.05 -2.77
CA LEU A 6 -58.98 -13.33 -3.26
C LEU A 6 -58.15 -12.86 -2.06
N PHE A 7 -57.00 -13.48 -1.82
CA PHE A 7 -55.94 -12.88 -1.00
C PHE A 7 -54.92 -12.24 -1.95
N ALA A 8 -54.98 -10.91 -2.06
CA ALA A 8 -53.94 -10.13 -2.72
C ALA A 8 -52.75 -10.02 -1.75
N VAL A 9 -51.77 -10.92 -1.88
CA VAL A 9 -50.45 -10.75 -1.25
C VAL A 9 -49.58 -10.01 -2.25
N LEU A 10 -49.56 -8.67 -2.15
CA LEU A 10 -48.62 -7.84 -2.90
C LEU A 10 -47.28 -7.90 -2.14
N GLY A 11 -46.39 -8.76 -2.62
CA GLY A 11 -45.08 -8.99 -2.03
C GLY A 11 -44.20 -7.74 -2.10
N LEU A 12 -43.63 -7.34 -0.96
CA LEU A 12 -42.46 -6.47 -0.93
C LEU A 12 -41.27 -7.24 -1.52
N ALA A 13 -40.88 -6.90 -2.74
CA ALA A 13 -39.58 -7.31 -3.28
C ALA A 13 -38.50 -6.42 -2.67
N PHE A 14 -37.83 -6.90 -1.62
CA PHE A 14 -36.59 -6.33 -1.12
C PHE A 14 -35.48 -6.66 -2.14
N ALA A 15 -35.15 -5.71 -3.00
CA ALA A 15 -34.00 -5.82 -3.88
C ALA A 15 -32.72 -5.63 -3.05
N ALA A 16 -32.09 -6.73 -2.66
CA ALA A 16 -30.76 -6.72 -2.04
C ALA A 16 -29.73 -6.31 -3.11
N ALA A 17 -29.35 -5.03 -3.11
CA ALA A 17 -28.24 -4.52 -3.90
C ALA A 17 -26.92 -5.11 -3.37
N SER A 18 -26.43 -6.18 -4.01
CA SER A 18 -25.10 -6.72 -3.75
C SER A 18 -24.08 -6.00 -4.62
N ALA A 19 -23.66 -4.81 -4.20
CA ALA A 19 -22.45 -4.18 -4.74
C ALA A 19 -21.23 -4.75 -4.00
N ALA A 20 -20.81 -5.96 -4.38
CA ALA A 20 -19.54 -6.53 -3.94
C ALA A 20 -18.38 -5.82 -4.67
N ALA A 21 -18.08 -4.60 -4.25
CA ALA A 21 -16.89 -3.86 -4.64
C ALA A 21 -16.22 -3.31 -3.37
N ALA A 22 -15.52 -4.17 -2.62
CA ALA A 22 -14.71 -3.70 -1.49
C ALA A 22 -13.44 -4.50 -1.10
N PRO A 23 -12.96 -5.56 -1.79
CA PRO A 23 -11.68 -6.17 -1.37
C PRO A 23 -10.47 -5.26 -1.65
N SER A 24 -10.52 -4.43 -2.70
CA SER A 24 -9.45 -3.48 -3.02
C SER A 24 -9.45 -2.24 -2.11
N GLY A 25 -10.64 -1.77 -1.70
CA GLY A 25 -10.79 -0.61 -0.84
C GLY A 25 -10.27 -0.84 0.58
N GLU A 26 -10.63 -1.98 1.19
CA GLU A 26 -10.15 -2.34 2.53
C GLU A 26 -8.63 -2.57 2.56
N THR A 27 -8.10 -3.24 1.53
CA THR A 27 -6.65 -3.48 1.40
C THR A 27 -5.88 -2.16 1.24
N ALA A 28 -6.36 -1.23 0.40
CA ALA A 28 -5.75 0.09 0.24
C ALA A 28 -5.88 0.94 1.51
N GLU A 29 -6.98 0.84 2.24
CA GLU A 29 -7.17 1.53 3.53
C GLU A 29 -6.21 1.01 4.61
N TRP A 30 -5.95 -0.30 4.64
CA TRP A 30 -4.90 -0.83 5.51
C TRP A 30 -3.51 -0.34 5.09
N GLY A 31 -3.23 -0.28 3.79
CA GLY A 31 -1.99 0.33 3.29
C GLY A 31 -1.82 1.79 3.69
N ARG A 32 -2.92 2.58 3.70
CA ARG A 32 -2.94 3.94 4.24
C ARG A 32 -2.56 3.94 5.72
N ALA A 33 -3.18 3.07 6.53
CA ALA A 33 -2.90 2.95 7.96
C ALA A 33 -1.42 2.61 8.23
N ILE A 34 -0.83 1.68 7.47
CA ILE A 34 0.60 1.34 7.55
C ILE A 34 1.46 2.56 7.18
N PHE A 35 1.17 3.23 6.06
CA PHE A 35 1.94 4.39 5.58
C PHE A 35 2.00 5.55 6.59
N HIS A 36 0.90 5.78 7.31
CA HIS A 36 0.79 6.81 8.35
C HIS A 36 1.22 6.34 9.74
N GLY A 37 1.59 5.06 9.91
CA GLY A 37 2.01 4.47 11.18
C GLY A 37 0.88 4.32 12.19
N GLU A 38 -0.32 4.01 11.70
CA GLU A 38 -1.48 3.58 12.50
C GLU A 38 -1.43 2.06 12.75
N THR A 39 -0.61 1.33 12.00
CA THR A 39 -0.28 -0.09 12.22
C THR A 39 1.13 -0.21 12.79
N ALA A 40 1.29 -0.98 13.87
CA ALA A 40 2.60 -1.21 14.48
C ALA A 40 3.48 -2.06 13.56
N LEU A 41 4.69 -1.59 13.30
CA LEU A 41 5.68 -2.28 12.45
C LEU A 41 6.98 -2.52 13.22
N THR A 42 7.85 -3.32 12.64
CA THR A 42 9.25 -3.41 13.05
C THR A 42 10.14 -3.06 11.87
N ALA A 43 11.13 -2.21 12.11
CA ALA A 43 12.19 -1.93 11.15
C ALA A 43 13.48 -1.58 11.87
N HIS A 44 14.58 -1.63 11.14
CA HIS A 44 15.89 -1.19 11.60
C HIS A 44 16.60 -0.44 10.47
N LEU A 45 17.70 0.25 10.76
CA LEU A 45 18.50 0.88 9.70
C LEU A 45 19.48 -0.12 9.11
N ARG A 46 19.90 0.10 7.86
CA ARG A 46 20.90 -0.76 7.26
C ARG A 46 22.23 -0.62 8.02
N GLY A 47 22.78 -1.75 8.46
CA GLY A 47 24.01 -1.79 9.26
C GLY A 47 23.82 -1.58 10.76
N ASP A 48 22.59 -1.36 11.25
CA ASP A 48 22.24 -1.33 12.66
C ASP A 48 20.96 -2.13 12.88
N THR A 49 21.05 -3.28 13.54
CA THR A 49 19.92 -4.21 13.72
C THR A 49 19.01 -3.86 14.90
N ARG A 50 19.29 -2.78 15.63
CA ARG A 50 18.42 -2.34 16.71
C ARG A 50 17.09 -1.87 16.15
N PRO A 51 15.96 -2.29 16.75
CA PRO A 51 14.65 -1.83 16.30
C PRO A 51 14.52 -0.32 16.49
N LEU A 52 13.97 0.34 15.49
CA LEU A 52 13.65 1.76 15.56
C LEU A 52 12.43 2.00 16.47
N PRO A 53 12.35 3.17 17.13
CA PRO A 53 11.17 3.55 17.87
C PRO A 53 9.98 3.78 16.92
N GLU A 54 8.76 3.48 17.38
CA GLU A 54 7.53 3.48 16.57
C GLU A 54 7.31 4.78 15.79
N PHE A 55 7.58 5.94 16.40
CA PHE A 55 7.39 7.23 15.75
C PHE A 55 8.26 7.44 14.50
N ALA A 56 9.39 6.72 14.40
CA ALA A 56 10.31 6.80 13.27
C ALA A 56 9.93 5.86 12.11
N LEU A 57 8.98 4.95 12.31
CA LEU A 57 8.60 3.92 11.35
C LEU A 57 7.57 4.37 10.31
N ARG A 58 7.01 5.57 10.47
CA ARG A 58 5.97 6.07 9.55
C ARG A 58 6.61 6.41 8.20
N CYS A 59 6.19 5.73 7.14
CA CYS A 59 6.66 6.03 5.78
C CYS A 59 6.40 7.51 5.41
N ALA A 60 5.28 8.05 5.88
CA ALA A 60 4.88 9.44 5.67
C ALA A 60 5.92 10.47 6.15
N ASN A 61 6.75 10.15 7.16
CA ASN A 61 7.78 11.04 7.68
C ASN A 61 8.79 11.48 6.59
N CYS A 62 9.04 10.63 5.60
CA CYS A 62 10.00 10.91 4.52
C CYS A 62 9.33 11.17 3.17
N HIS A 63 8.20 10.51 2.91
CA HIS A 63 7.56 10.48 1.60
C HIS A 63 6.41 11.49 1.44
N THR A 64 6.13 12.31 2.45
CA THR A 64 5.18 13.44 2.33
C THR A 64 5.92 14.77 2.42
N GLN A 65 5.41 15.77 1.70
CA GLN A 65 5.89 17.14 1.83
C GLN A 65 5.31 17.76 3.10
N SER A 66 6.17 18.32 3.95
CA SER A 66 5.74 19.17 5.07
C SER A 66 5.64 20.63 4.61
N SER A 67 4.75 21.42 5.23
CA SER A 67 4.52 22.82 4.87
C SER A 67 5.83 23.61 4.72
N GLY A 68 6.13 24.03 3.48
CA GLY A 68 7.27 24.87 3.14
C GLY A 68 8.58 24.14 2.84
N ALA A 69 8.62 22.80 2.89
CA ALA A 69 9.82 22.02 2.58
C ALA A 69 9.52 20.88 1.58
N THR A 70 10.49 20.62 0.69
CA THR A 70 10.46 19.44 -0.17
C THR A 70 10.53 18.17 0.68
N ALA A 71 9.83 17.12 0.26
CA ALA A 71 9.91 15.81 0.91
C ALA A 71 11.36 15.28 0.91
N PHE A 72 11.74 14.56 1.97
CA PHE A 72 13.07 13.96 2.09
C PHE A 72 13.29 12.84 1.08
N ALA A 73 12.22 12.15 0.69
CA ALA A 73 12.21 11.08 -0.29
C ALA A 73 11.15 11.34 -1.39
N PRO A 74 11.24 10.68 -2.55
CA PRO A 74 10.24 10.80 -3.61
C PRO A 74 8.83 10.45 -3.11
N SER A 75 7.81 11.10 -3.68
CA SER A 75 6.42 10.75 -3.42
C SER A 75 6.14 9.33 -3.93
N LEU A 76 5.55 8.48 -3.08
CA LEU A 76 5.11 7.14 -3.47
C LEU A 76 3.69 7.23 -4.05
N SER A 77 3.62 7.33 -5.38
CA SER A 77 2.37 7.31 -6.16
C SER A 77 2.44 6.28 -7.28
N ALA A 78 1.30 5.98 -7.91
CA ALA A 78 1.25 5.08 -9.05
C ALA A 78 2.19 5.57 -10.17
N ALA A 79 2.21 6.88 -10.42
CA ALA A 79 3.07 7.50 -11.42
C ALA A 79 4.56 7.24 -11.11
N TYR A 80 5.00 7.44 -9.86
CA TYR A 80 6.41 7.22 -9.51
C TYR A 80 6.82 5.74 -9.59
N LEU A 81 5.98 4.82 -9.09
CA LEU A 81 6.32 3.39 -9.01
C LEU A 81 6.31 2.71 -10.38
N LEU A 82 5.41 3.14 -11.27
CA LEU A 82 5.27 2.53 -12.59
C LEU A 82 6.15 3.18 -13.67
N GLU A 83 6.80 4.31 -13.36
CA GLU A 83 7.73 4.98 -14.26
C GLU A 83 8.93 4.07 -14.59
N PRO A 84 9.33 3.94 -15.87
CA PRO A 84 10.53 3.21 -16.24
C PRO A 84 11.82 3.84 -15.69
N ILE A 85 12.58 3.05 -14.94
CA ILE A 85 13.88 3.40 -14.37
C ILE A 85 14.99 2.90 -15.30
N PRO A 86 15.84 3.78 -15.85
CA PRO A 86 17.01 3.37 -16.63
C PRO A 86 18.00 2.57 -15.80
N ARG A 87 18.63 1.55 -16.39
CA ARG A 87 19.70 0.78 -15.72
C ARG A 87 20.91 0.58 -16.63
N ARG A 88 22.09 0.45 -16.02
CA ARG A 88 23.33 0.19 -16.76
C ARG A 88 23.31 -1.21 -17.37
N GLY A 89 23.46 -1.30 -18.69
CA GLY A 89 23.64 -2.56 -19.41
C GLY A 89 22.38 -3.40 -19.60
N GLY A 90 21.18 -2.81 -19.53
CA GLY A 90 19.95 -3.55 -19.82
C GLY A 90 18.72 -2.66 -20.03
N PRO A 91 17.57 -3.26 -20.37
CA PRO A 91 16.32 -2.52 -20.54
C PRO A 91 15.90 -1.83 -19.24
N PRO A 92 15.19 -0.69 -19.32
CA PRO A 92 14.60 -0.06 -18.15
C PRO A 92 13.73 -1.03 -17.35
N THR A 93 13.73 -0.88 -16.03
CA THR A 93 12.90 -1.64 -15.09
C THR A 93 11.93 -0.71 -14.41
N ARG A 94 10.77 -1.19 -13.98
CA ARG A 94 9.83 -0.45 -13.13
C ARG A 94 9.58 -1.26 -11.86
N TYR A 95 8.93 -0.66 -10.88
CA TYR A 95 8.45 -1.46 -9.75
C TYR A 95 7.29 -2.35 -10.20
N ASP A 96 7.32 -3.60 -9.76
CA ASP A 96 6.14 -4.42 -9.48
C ASP A 96 6.01 -4.60 -7.96
N ARG A 97 4.98 -5.34 -7.53
CA ARG A 97 4.73 -5.58 -6.10
C ARG A 97 5.92 -6.25 -5.44
N GLU A 98 6.45 -7.29 -6.07
CA GLU A 98 7.53 -8.12 -5.54
C GLU A 98 8.82 -7.31 -5.38
N ALA A 99 9.18 -6.52 -6.39
CA ALA A 99 10.34 -5.63 -6.35
C ALA A 99 10.13 -4.55 -5.28
N PHE A 100 8.95 -3.97 -5.16
CA PHE A 100 8.61 -3.02 -4.10
C PHE A 100 8.80 -3.62 -2.70
N CYS A 101 8.25 -4.81 -2.43
CA CYS A 101 8.44 -5.50 -1.15
C CYS A 101 9.91 -5.80 -0.86
N LYS A 102 10.67 -6.20 -1.88
CA LYS A 102 12.11 -6.43 -1.75
C LYS A 102 12.85 -5.15 -1.38
N VAL A 103 12.46 -4.00 -1.94
CA VAL A 103 13.06 -2.70 -1.58
C VAL A 103 12.82 -2.40 -0.10
N LEU A 104 11.60 -2.61 0.40
CA LEU A 104 11.30 -2.37 1.82
C LEU A 104 12.11 -3.27 2.75
N ALA A 105 12.37 -4.52 2.36
CA ALA A 105 13.14 -5.46 3.16
C ALA A 105 14.67 -5.22 3.08
N THR A 106 15.19 -4.71 1.95
CA THR A 106 16.63 -4.70 1.67
C THR A 106 17.24 -3.32 1.43
N SER A 107 16.40 -2.30 1.21
CA SER A 107 16.78 -0.96 0.78
C SER A 107 17.57 -0.92 -0.54
N ILE A 108 17.30 -1.86 -1.45
CA ILE A 108 17.90 -1.92 -2.79
C ILE A 108 16.78 -1.84 -3.82
N ASP A 109 16.89 -0.91 -4.76
CA ASP A 109 15.87 -0.68 -5.78
C ASP A 109 15.91 -1.71 -6.94
N PRO A 110 14.92 -1.69 -7.85
CA PRO A 110 14.89 -2.60 -9.01
C PRO A 110 16.06 -2.42 -9.98
N ALA A 111 16.69 -1.25 -10.00
CA ALA A 111 17.89 -0.95 -10.78
C ALA A 111 19.20 -1.34 -10.05
N ALA A 112 19.09 -2.03 -8.91
CA ALA A 112 20.18 -2.45 -8.02
C ALA A 112 20.94 -1.28 -7.37
N VAL A 113 20.27 -0.13 -7.20
CA VAL A 113 20.80 1.02 -6.48
C VAL A 113 20.48 0.88 -5.00
N MET A 114 21.50 1.04 -4.15
CA MET A 114 21.30 1.12 -2.69
C MET A 114 20.66 2.46 -2.32
N LEU A 115 19.54 2.41 -1.62
CA LEU A 115 18.84 3.59 -1.13
C LEU A 115 19.55 4.21 0.07
N ALA A 116 19.21 5.45 0.41
CA ALA A 116 19.80 6.19 1.53
C ALA A 116 19.75 5.37 2.84
N ASN A 117 20.79 5.49 3.67
CA ASN A 117 20.87 4.73 4.92
C ASN A 117 19.76 5.09 5.93
N SER A 118 19.14 6.25 5.75
CA SER A 118 17.99 6.70 6.54
C SER A 118 16.68 6.00 6.16
N MET A 119 16.61 5.26 5.04
CA MET A 119 15.44 4.45 4.72
C MET A 119 15.47 3.14 5.53
N PRO A 120 14.47 2.88 6.39
CA PRO A 120 14.45 1.66 7.19
C PRO A 120 14.29 0.39 6.35
N GLN A 121 14.82 -0.71 6.86
CA GLN A 121 14.56 -2.07 6.40
C GLN A 121 13.43 -2.65 7.26
N TYR A 122 12.25 -2.83 6.65
CA TYR A 122 11.03 -3.26 7.33
C TYR A 122 10.91 -4.78 7.36
N VAL A 123 10.36 -5.29 8.47
CA VAL A 123 9.88 -6.66 8.58
C VAL A 123 8.37 -6.63 8.38
N LEU A 124 7.92 -6.95 7.16
CA LEU A 124 6.51 -6.99 6.77
C LEU A 124 6.11 -8.40 6.39
N SER A 125 4.87 -8.78 6.70
CA SER A 125 4.17 -9.88 6.05
C SER A 125 3.87 -9.56 4.58
N ASP A 126 3.56 -10.59 3.79
CA ASP A 126 3.19 -10.40 2.39
C ASP A 126 1.90 -9.58 2.25
N ASP A 127 0.94 -9.76 3.16
CA ASP A 127 -0.32 -9.03 3.18
C ASP A 127 -0.12 -7.54 3.50
N GLU A 128 0.73 -7.20 4.49
CA GLU A 128 1.07 -5.81 4.82
C GLU A 128 1.76 -5.10 3.64
N CYS A 129 2.70 -5.78 2.98
CA CYS A 129 3.35 -5.21 1.81
C CYS A 129 2.36 -5.03 0.64
N THR A 130 1.49 -6.01 0.43
CA THR A 130 0.44 -5.95 -0.60
C THR A 130 -0.54 -4.80 -0.32
N ALA A 131 -0.89 -4.56 0.95
CA ALA A 131 -1.72 -3.43 1.36
C ALA A 131 -1.06 -2.09 1.01
N LEU A 132 0.23 -1.90 1.34
CA LEU A 132 0.99 -0.71 0.94
C LEU A 132 1.00 -0.51 -0.57
N TRP A 133 1.30 -1.58 -1.33
CA TRP A 133 1.31 -1.53 -2.79
C TRP A 133 -0.05 -1.10 -3.35
N ALA A 134 -1.14 -1.71 -2.87
CA ALA A 134 -2.50 -1.36 -3.27
C ALA A 134 -2.81 0.12 -2.98
N TYR A 135 -2.46 0.62 -1.79
CA TYR A 135 -2.63 2.02 -1.44
C TYR A 135 -1.92 2.96 -2.42
N PHE A 136 -0.65 2.69 -2.77
CA PHE A 136 0.11 3.54 -3.69
C PHE A 136 -0.43 3.54 -5.12
N LEU A 137 -1.08 2.46 -5.55
CA LEU A 137 -1.70 2.41 -6.88
C LEU A 137 -3.03 3.17 -6.98
N THR A 138 -3.63 3.56 -5.86
CA THR A 138 -4.87 4.35 -5.83
C THR A 138 -4.66 5.88 -5.82
N ARG A 139 -3.41 6.35 -5.91
CA ARG A 139 -3.01 7.73 -5.66
C ARG A 139 -2.00 8.29 -6.65
#